data_AF-A0A368LJ28-F1
#
_entry.id   AF-A0A368LJ28-F1
#
_cell.length_a   1.000
_cell.length_b   1.000
_cell.length_c   1.000
_cell.angle_alpha   90.00
_cell.angle_beta   90.00
_cell.angle_gamma   90.00
#
_symmetry.space_group_name_H-M   'P 1'
#
loop_
_entity.id
_entity.type
_entity.pdbx_description
1 polymer ?
#
loop_
_entity_poly.entity_id
_entity_poly.type
_entity_poly.pdbx_seq_one_letter_code
_entity_poly.pdbx_strand_id
1 'polypeptide(L)'
;MFIIKYYILIAIACLLVAIWIPNIVLSVLFFWCFLSMSLVSIAYIFDIPAIFRKRQNGKIARWIRWAFIPFLLAIKVYNAWVIKRDKVDPIQKVGQKLYVSRRLFPSDLSYLKENNITAIVDVTAEFVGLESAMTDDHFHYFNIPVLDHKVPSLTRLRHTLNWIDTQMNQSRAVVVHCALGRGRSVFVVVAYLLAKNPSLSVEQVLKQINDVRNTAKLNNLQRRKNNKIATYKKAPRLVNVVLFYRHCVYRYFDISSFSICKAATQ
;
A
#
# COMPACT_ATOMS: atom_id res chain seq x y z
N MET A 1 -16.28 -0.97 7.11
CA MET A 1 -17.05 -0.30 8.19
C MET A 1 -16.94 -0.99 9.54
N PHE A 2 -16.65 -2.30 9.60
CA PHE A 2 -16.51 -3.01 10.88
C PHE A 2 -15.38 -2.48 11.78
N ILE A 3 -14.21 -2.18 11.23
CA ILE A 3 -13.05 -1.82 12.06
C ILE A 3 -13.19 -0.48 12.79
N ILE A 4 -13.94 0.47 12.21
CA ILE A 4 -14.13 1.82 12.76
C ILE A 4 -14.93 1.77 14.08
N LYS A 5 -15.92 0.87 14.16
CA LYS A 5 -16.75 0.72 15.36
C LYS A 5 -15.92 0.34 16.58
N TYR A 6 -14.92 -0.51 16.40
CA TYR A 6 -14.00 -0.88 17.47
C TYR A 6 -13.12 0.29 17.91
N TYR A 7 -12.62 1.11 16.99
CA TYR A 7 -11.83 2.29 17.35
C TYR A 7 -12.65 3.32 18.14
N ILE A 8 -13.91 3.56 17.75
CA ILE A 8 -14.82 4.45 18.48
C ILE A 8 -15.14 3.88 19.86
N LEU A 9 -15.43 2.58 19.96
CA LEU A 9 -15.75 1.93 21.24
C LEU A 9 -14.56 1.95 22.20
N ILE A 10 -13.35 1.67 21.70
CA ILE A 10 -12.12 1.76 22.50
C ILE A 10 -11.87 3.21 22.91
N ALA A 11 -12.08 4.19 22.02
CA ALA A 11 -11.92 5.60 22.35
C ALA A 11 -12.85 6.00 23.51
N ILE A 12 -14.15 5.66 23.42
CA ILE A 12 -15.13 5.96 24.47
C ILE A 12 -14.75 5.27 25.78
N ALA A 13 -14.37 3.99 25.74
CA ALA A 13 -13.94 3.25 26.93
C ALA A 13 -12.71 3.89 27.59
N CYS A 14 -11.70 4.27 26.81
CA CYS A 14 -10.52 4.98 27.33
C CYS A 14 -10.88 6.33 27.94
N LEU A 15 -11.82 7.07 27.36
CA LEU A 15 -12.28 8.35 27.91
C LEU A 15 -12.99 8.17 29.25
N LEU A 16 -13.90 7.19 29.36
CA LEU A 16 -14.60 6.88 30.61
C LEU A 16 -13.63 6.48 31.72
N VAL A 17 -12.66 5.62 31.40
CA VAL A 17 -11.62 5.19 32.34
C VAL A 17 -10.73 6.37 32.76
N ALA A 18 -10.37 7.27 31.83
CA ALA A 18 -9.57 8.45 32.14
C ALA A 18 -10.27 9.39 33.14
N ILE A 19 -11.60 9.53 33.06
CA ILE A 19 -12.40 10.37 33.96
C ILE A 19 -12.55 9.72 35.34
N TRP A 20 -12.65 8.39 35.40
CA TRP A 20 -12.96 7.67 36.64
C TRP A 20 -11.72 7.35 37.51
N ILE A 21 -10.53 7.28 36.91
CA ILE A 21 -9.29 6.98 37.64
C ILE A 21 -8.78 8.23 38.40
N PRO A 22 -8.58 8.16 39.73
CA PRO A 22 -8.07 9.28 40.52
C PRO A 22 -6.57 9.55 40.31
N ASN A 23 -5.82 8.57 39.79
CA ASN A 23 -4.40 8.72 39.49
C ASN A 23 -4.20 9.54 38.20
N ILE A 24 -3.64 10.74 38.33
CA ILE A 24 -3.42 11.69 37.24
C ILE A 24 -2.57 11.09 36.11
N VAL A 25 -1.52 10.33 36.43
CA VAL A 25 -0.62 9.74 35.41
C VAL A 25 -1.38 8.75 34.55
N LEU A 26 -2.17 7.87 35.18
CA LEU A 26 -3.01 6.91 34.46
C LEU A 26 -4.12 7.62 33.66
N SER A 27 -4.74 8.65 34.22
CA SER A 27 -5.75 9.46 33.54
C SER A 27 -5.20 10.07 32.24
N VAL A 28 -4.01 10.69 32.30
CA VAL A 28 -3.32 11.26 31.13
C VAL A 28 -2.98 10.18 30.09
N LEU A 29 -2.53 9.00 30.52
CA LEU A 29 -2.25 7.88 29.63
C LEU A 29 -3.50 7.42 28.87
N PHE A 30 -4.63 7.24 29.56
CA PHE A 30 -5.89 6.86 28.93
C PHE A 30 -6.46 7.95 28.04
N PHE A 31 -6.29 9.23 28.42
CA PHE A 31 -6.67 10.35 27.57
C PHE A 31 -5.85 10.40 26.28
N TRP A 32 -4.55 10.11 26.35
CA TRP A 32 -3.70 9.99 25.17
C TRP A 32 -4.14 8.84 24.25
N CYS A 33 -4.53 7.69 24.81
CA CYS A 33 -5.15 6.59 24.06
C CYS A 33 -6.47 7.01 23.38
N PHE A 34 -7.34 7.73 24.10
CA PHE A 34 -8.58 8.28 23.55
C PHE A 34 -8.31 9.21 22.36
N LEU A 35 -7.39 10.16 22.50
CA LEU A 35 -7.02 11.08 21.43
C LEU A 35 -6.47 10.32 20.21
N SER A 36 -5.59 9.35 20.45
CA SER A 36 -5.02 8.49 19.41
C SER A 36 -6.11 7.76 18.60
N MET A 37 -7.03 7.08 19.28
CA MET A 37 -8.10 6.30 18.64
C MET A 37 -9.14 7.19 17.94
N SER A 38 -9.40 8.38 18.49
CA SER A 38 -10.28 9.38 17.88
C SER A 38 -9.71 9.88 16.55
N LEU A 39 -8.42 10.24 16.51
CA LEU A 39 -7.74 10.66 15.29
C LEU A 39 -7.75 9.56 14.21
N VAL A 40 -7.53 8.31 14.60
CA VAL A 40 -7.63 7.16 13.69
C VAL A 40 -9.05 7.01 13.16
N SER A 41 -10.06 7.11 14.03
CA SER A 41 -11.46 7.00 13.65
C SER A 41 -11.83 8.04 12.59
N ILE A 42 -11.44 9.30 12.80
CA ILE A 42 -11.59 10.40 11.84
C ILE A 42 -10.91 10.04 10.52
N ALA A 43 -9.66 9.58 10.54
CA ALA A 43 -8.92 9.22 9.33
C ALA A 43 -9.64 8.15 8.49
N TYR A 44 -10.24 7.15 9.14
CA TYR A 44 -10.95 6.07 8.46
C TYR A 44 -12.36 6.47 7.97
N ILE A 45 -13.05 7.33 8.72
CA ILE A 45 -14.37 7.87 8.35
C ILE A 45 -14.24 8.72 7.09
N PHE A 46 -13.30 9.68 7.09
CA PHE A 46 -13.11 10.61 5.99
C PHE A 46 -12.18 10.08 4.88
N ASP A 47 -11.61 8.89 5.03
CA ASP A 47 -10.66 8.27 4.09
C ASP A 47 -9.46 9.17 3.78
N ILE A 48 -8.86 9.75 4.82
CA ILE A 48 -7.74 10.69 4.73
C ILE A 48 -6.44 9.98 5.15
N PRO A 49 -5.76 9.24 4.25
CA PRO A 49 -4.46 8.64 4.54
C PRO A 49 -3.39 9.70 4.83
N ALA A 50 -3.61 10.95 4.41
CA ALA A 50 -2.70 12.07 4.63
C ALA A 50 -2.54 12.45 6.12
N ILE A 51 -3.44 12.04 7.01
CA ILE A 51 -3.33 12.31 8.46
C ILE A 51 -2.06 11.69 9.05
N PHE A 52 -1.64 10.53 8.56
CA PHE A 52 -0.37 9.92 8.97
C PHE A 52 0.87 10.67 8.45
N ARG A 53 0.70 11.65 7.55
CA ARG A 53 1.75 12.48 6.91
C ARG A 53 2.99 11.69 6.49
N LYS A 54 2.76 10.49 5.94
CA LYS A 54 3.81 9.67 5.37
C LYS A 54 4.34 10.31 4.08
N ARG A 55 5.62 10.66 4.07
CA ARG A 55 6.28 11.24 2.88
C ARG A 55 6.50 10.16 1.80
N GLN A 56 6.84 10.60 0.60
CA GLN A 56 7.21 9.67 -0.49
C GLN A 56 8.40 8.79 -0.09
N ASN A 57 9.34 9.34 0.66
CA ASN A 57 10.48 8.63 1.25
C ASN A 57 10.08 7.74 2.44
N GLY A 58 8.83 7.30 2.59
CA GLY A 58 8.40 6.34 3.63
C GLY A 58 8.47 6.79 5.10
N LYS A 59 9.08 7.93 5.42
CA LYS A 59 9.19 8.50 6.77
C LYS A 59 7.90 9.21 7.20
N ILE A 60 7.56 9.06 8.48
CA ILE A 60 6.44 9.75 9.14
C ILE A 60 7.02 10.82 10.08
N ALA A 61 6.38 12.00 10.16
CA ALA A 61 6.82 13.08 11.03
C ALA A 61 6.85 12.64 12.51
N ARG A 62 7.91 12.98 13.24
CA ARG A 62 8.15 12.50 14.62
C ARG A 62 7.01 12.85 15.58
N TRP A 63 6.49 14.08 15.52
CA TRP A 63 5.38 14.53 16.37
C TRP A 63 4.05 13.80 16.07
N ILE A 64 3.79 13.46 14.80
CA ILE A 64 2.61 12.67 14.43
C ILE A 64 2.75 11.25 14.94
N ARG A 65 3.96 10.68 14.88
CA ARG A 65 4.20 9.36 15.43
C ARG A 65 3.83 9.30 16.90
N TRP A 66 4.14 10.32 17.70
CA TRP A 66 3.73 10.42 19.11
C TRP A 66 2.21 10.36 19.29
N ALA A 67 1.45 11.14 18.53
CA ALA A 67 -0.02 11.08 18.60
C ALA A 67 -0.60 9.68 18.28
N PHE A 68 0.07 8.91 17.44
CA PHE A 68 -0.36 7.56 17.02
C PHE A 68 0.33 6.40 17.76
N ILE A 69 1.17 6.64 18.78
CA ILE A 69 1.88 5.53 19.48
C ILE A 69 0.91 4.47 20.01
N PRO A 70 -0.17 4.81 20.75
CA PRO A 70 -1.10 3.81 21.29
C PRO A 70 -1.68 2.91 20.19
N PHE A 71 -2.14 3.51 19.10
CA PHE A 71 -2.65 2.81 17.93
C PHE A 71 -1.60 1.94 17.24
N LEU A 72 -0.41 2.48 16.99
CA LEU A 72 0.67 1.77 16.31
C LEU A 72 1.18 0.58 17.13
N LEU A 73 1.21 0.70 18.46
CA LEU A 73 1.57 -0.39 19.36
C LEU A 73 0.53 -1.51 19.28
N ALA A 74 -0.76 -1.17 19.38
CA ALA A 74 -1.84 -2.13 19.27
C ALA A 74 -1.78 -2.92 17.95
N ILE A 75 -1.61 -2.23 16.82
CA ILE A 75 -1.53 -2.92 15.52
C ILE A 75 -0.23 -3.70 15.36
N LYS A 76 0.91 -3.24 15.90
CA LYS A 76 2.15 -4.02 15.88
C LYS A 76 1.97 -5.36 16.58
N VAL A 77 1.36 -5.35 17.77
CA VAL A 77 1.05 -6.57 18.53
C VAL A 77 0.11 -7.47 17.74
N TYR A 78 -1.00 -6.91 17.21
CA TYR A 78 -1.94 -7.65 16.39
C TYR A 78 -1.27 -8.28 15.15
N ASN A 79 -0.49 -7.50 14.39
CA ASN A 79 0.19 -8.00 13.20
C ASN A 79 1.22 -9.07 13.55
N ALA A 80 2.01 -8.90 14.61
CA ALA A 80 2.96 -9.90 15.06
C ALA A 80 2.26 -11.21 15.44
N TRP A 81 1.12 -11.12 16.13
CA TRP A 81 0.30 -12.28 16.49
C TRP A 81 -0.30 -12.98 15.27
N VAL A 82 -0.82 -12.25 14.29
CA VAL A 82 -1.34 -12.82 13.04
C VAL A 82 -0.21 -13.46 12.23
N ILE A 83 0.93 -12.79 12.08
CA ILE A 83 2.08 -13.28 11.31
C ILE A 83 2.65 -14.56 11.93
N LYS A 84 2.75 -14.63 13.26
CA LYS A 84 3.24 -15.83 13.97
C LYS A 84 2.34 -17.05 13.75
N ARG A 85 1.06 -16.84 13.44
CA ARG A 85 0.08 -17.89 13.16
C ARG A 85 -0.11 -18.14 11.67
N ASP A 86 0.51 -17.31 10.82
CA ASP A 86 0.45 -17.47 9.38
C ASP A 86 1.43 -18.57 8.97
N LYS A 87 0.99 -19.49 8.12
CA LYS A 87 1.84 -20.57 7.58
C LYS A 87 2.49 -20.19 6.25
N VAL A 88 2.17 -19.00 5.75
CA VAL A 88 2.55 -18.55 4.42
C VAL A 88 3.84 -17.75 4.49
N ASP A 89 4.72 -17.98 3.52
CA ASP A 89 5.98 -17.26 3.41
C ASP A 89 5.77 -15.73 3.36
N PRO A 90 6.72 -14.96 3.92
CA PRO A 90 6.67 -13.52 3.92
C PRO A 90 6.51 -12.88 2.54
N ILE A 91 7.34 -13.33 1.59
CA ILE A 91 7.48 -12.80 0.23
C ILE A 91 7.21 -13.95 -0.71
N GLN A 92 6.30 -13.75 -1.66
CA GLN A 92 5.90 -14.80 -2.59
C GLN A 92 5.81 -14.26 -4.02
N LYS A 93 6.31 -15.06 -4.96
CA LYS A 93 6.32 -14.75 -6.38
C LYS A 93 4.95 -15.06 -6.99
N VAL A 94 4.24 -14.03 -7.43
CA VAL A 94 2.89 -14.14 -8.01
C VAL A 94 2.89 -14.04 -9.54
N GLY A 95 4.03 -13.68 -10.13
CA GLY A 95 4.20 -13.55 -11.56
C GLY A 95 5.66 -13.40 -11.95
N GLN A 96 5.92 -13.15 -13.23
CA GLN A 96 7.27 -12.90 -13.72
C GLN A 96 7.80 -11.60 -13.11
N LYS A 97 8.89 -11.68 -12.31
CA LYS A 97 9.51 -10.53 -11.62
C LYS A 97 8.55 -9.72 -10.72
N LEU A 98 7.44 -10.31 -10.28
CA LEU A 98 6.42 -9.67 -9.45
C LEU A 98 6.14 -10.48 -8.19
N TYR A 99 6.25 -9.81 -7.04
CA TYR A 99 6.14 -10.42 -5.72
C TYR A 99 5.10 -9.70 -4.87
N VAL A 100 4.43 -10.45 -3.99
CA VAL A 100 3.54 -9.93 -2.95
C VAL A 100 4.14 -10.27 -1.60
N SER A 101 4.09 -9.32 -0.66
CA SER A 101 4.63 -9.53 0.68
C SER A 101 3.77 -8.94 1.80
N ARG A 102 3.94 -9.48 3.00
CA ARG A 102 3.67 -8.75 4.25
C ARG A 102 4.61 -7.56 4.39
N ARG A 103 4.44 -6.75 5.44
CA ARG A 103 5.36 -5.64 5.72
C ARG A 103 6.79 -6.16 5.78
N LEU A 104 7.70 -5.51 5.07
CA LEU A 104 9.11 -5.87 5.04
C LEU A 104 9.82 -5.43 6.33
N PHE A 105 10.69 -6.28 6.83
CA PHE A 105 11.56 -6.07 7.98
C PHE A 105 13.04 -6.13 7.55
N PRO A 106 13.98 -5.62 8.35
CA PRO A 106 15.40 -5.68 8.02
C PRO A 106 15.92 -7.10 7.75
N SER A 107 15.33 -8.11 8.41
CA SER A 107 15.65 -9.53 8.17
C SER A 107 15.35 -10.02 6.75
N ASP A 108 14.46 -9.33 6.02
CA ASP A 108 14.08 -9.75 4.67
C ASP A 108 15.05 -9.19 3.59
N LEU A 109 15.97 -8.29 3.96
CA LEU A 109 16.88 -7.63 3.00
C LEU A 109 17.76 -8.63 2.25
N SER A 110 18.30 -9.63 2.94
CA SER A 110 19.14 -10.67 2.31
C SER A 110 18.36 -11.40 1.23
N TYR A 111 17.13 -11.84 1.55
CA TYR A 111 16.24 -12.48 0.59
C TYR A 111 15.95 -11.59 -0.63
N LEU A 112 15.72 -10.29 -0.41
CA LEU A 112 15.48 -9.35 -1.50
C LEU A 112 16.71 -9.24 -2.43
N LYS A 113 17.92 -9.15 -1.87
CA LYS A 113 19.17 -9.07 -2.63
C LYS A 113 19.44 -10.36 -3.41
N GLU A 114 19.32 -11.52 -2.76
CA GLU A 114 19.50 -12.85 -3.37
C GLU A 114 18.55 -13.09 -4.54
N ASN A 115 17.32 -12.60 -4.46
CA ASN A 115 16.30 -12.76 -5.51
C ASN A 115 16.26 -11.58 -6.51
N ASN A 116 17.24 -10.67 -6.47
CA ASN A 116 17.33 -9.47 -7.31
C ASN A 116 16.05 -8.59 -7.28
N ILE A 117 15.41 -8.52 -6.12
CA ILE A 117 14.20 -7.73 -5.85
C ILE A 117 14.63 -6.34 -5.40
N THR A 118 14.87 -5.46 -6.37
CA THR A 118 15.38 -4.11 -6.14
C THR A 118 14.30 -3.04 -6.11
N ALA A 119 13.08 -3.33 -6.56
CA ALA A 119 11.98 -2.36 -6.57
C ALA A 119 10.90 -2.70 -5.51
N ILE A 120 10.59 -1.75 -4.63
CA ILE A 120 9.70 -1.95 -3.49
C ILE A 120 8.53 -0.97 -3.55
N VAL A 121 7.31 -1.49 -3.55
CA VAL A 121 6.07 -0.71 -3.46
C VAL A 121 5.43 -0.90 -2.08
N ASP A 122 5.40 0.17 -1.30
CA ASP A 122 4.71 0.23 -0.01
C ASP A 122 3.30 0.81 -0.18
N VAL A 123 2.28 0.02 0.15
CA VAL A 123 0.86 0.42 0.04
C VAL A 123 0.29 0.90 1.41
N THR A 124 1.12 1.04 2.43
CA THR A 124 0.69 1.40 3.79
C THR A 124 0.74 2.90 4.05
N ALA A 125 -0.30 3.43 4.68
CA ALA A 125 -0.28 4.81 5.19
C ALA A 125 0.24 4.88 6.63
N GLU A 126 -0.02 3.83 7.42
CA GLU A 126 0.12 3.83 8.88
C GLU A 126 1.54 3.53 9.35
N PHE A 127 2.32 2.81 8.54
CA PHE A 127 3.63 2.30 8.92
C PHE A 127 4.76 3.08 8.25
N VAL A 128 5.87 3.22 8.98
CA VAL A 128 7.14 3.67 8.42
C VAL A 128 7.66 2.60 7.46
N GLY A 129 8.16 3.04 6.30
CA GLY A 129 8.81 2.19 5.31
C GLY A 129 10.07 1.52 5.87
N LEU A 130 10.61 0.55 5.13
CA LEU A 130 11.86 -0.12 5.49
C LEU A 130 13.03 0.85 5.31
N GLU A 131 13.55 1.40 6.41
CA GLU A 131 14.51 2.49 6.39
C GLU A 131 15.82 2.16 5.64
N SER A 132 16.32 0.92 5.79
CA SER A 132 17.49 0.43 5.06
C SER A 132 17.25 0.41 3.55
N ALA A 133 16.10 -0.07 3.09
CA ALA A 133 15.75 -0.08 1.67
C ALA A 133 15.40 1.30 1.10
N MET A 134 15.32 2.33 1.94
CA MET A 134 15.14 3.71 1.53
C MET A 134 16.45 4.50 1.48
N THR A 135 17.52 3.97 2.07
CA THR A 135 18.82 4.64 2.21
C THR A 135 19.91 3.95 1.38
N ASP A 136 19.72 2.67 1.07
CA ASP A 136 20.59 1.91 0.16
C ASP A 136 20.16 2.19 -1.31
N ASP A 137 21.08 2.77 -2.09
CA ASP A 137 20.87 3.13 -3.50
C ASP A 137 20.56 1.91 -4.39
N HIS A 138 20.79 0.70 -3.90
CA HIS A 138 20.42 -0.54 -4.58
C HIS A 138 18.91 -0.74 -4.68
N PHE A 139 18.11 -0.08 -3.82
CA PHE A 139 16.66 -0.24 -3.79
C PHE A 139 15.92 0.99 -4.32
N HIS A 140 14.94 0.74 -5.17
CA HIS A 140 13.99 1.75 -5.65
C HIS A 140 12.70 1.65 -4.85
N TYR A 141 12.48 2.63 -3.97
CA TYR A 141 11.33 2.65 -3.08
C TYR A 141 10.22 3.57 -3.61
N PHE A 142 9.00 3.06 -3.68
CA PHE A 142 7.80 3.82 -4.06
C PHE A 142 6.68 3.61 -3.03
N ASN A 143 6.11 4.71 -2.53
CA ASN A 143 5.05 4.66 -1.53
C ASN A 143 3.72 5.19 -2.09
N ILE A 144 2.67 4.40 -1.94
CA ILE A 144 1.28 4.79 -2.19
C ILE A 144 0.47 4.63 -0.89
N PRO A 145 0.31 5.71 -0.09
CA PRO A 145 -0.33 5.59 1.21
C PRO A 145 -1.83 5.30 1.05
N VAL A 146 -2.23 4.11 1.49
CA VAL A 146 -3.64 3.64 1.51
C VAL A 146 -3.95 3.08 2.89
N LEU A 147 -5.06 3.55 3.48
CA LEU A 147 -5.56 3.03 4.75
C LEU A 147 -6.02 1.57 4.60
N ASP A 148 -5.98 0.81 5.68
CA ASP A 148 -6.43 -0.58 5.63
C ASP A 148 -7.89 -0.72 5.16
N HIS A 149 -8.15 -1.77 4.39
CA HIS A 149 -9.43 -2.01 3.70
C HIS A 149 -9.90 -0.95 2.69
N LYS A 150 -9.14 0.12 2.45
CA LYS A 150 -9.44 1.12 1.44
C LYS A 150 -8.71 0.81 0.12
N VAL A 151 -8.93 1.66 -0.88
CA VAL A 151 -8.30 1.59 -2.20
C VAL A 151 -7.69 2.94 -2.55
N PRO A 152 -6.58 2.98 -3.30
CA PRO A 152 -6.03 4.23 -3.80
C PRO A 152 -6.98 4.89 -4.81
N SER A 153 -6.79 6.21 -5.00
CA SER A 153 -7.42 6.92 -6.12
C SER A 153 -6.94 6.35 -7.46
N LEU A 154 -7.78 6.47 -8.50
CA LEU A 154 -7.46 5.92 -9.82
C LEU A 154 -6.18 6.53 -10.40
N THR A 155 -5.95 7.82 -10.19
CA THR A 155 -4.73 8.52 -10.61
C THR A 155 -3.51 7.93 -9.94
N ARG A 156 -3.50 7.80 -8.60
CA ARG A 156 -2.38 7.20 -7.86
C ARG A 156 -2.15 5.74 -8.25
N LEU A 157 -3.23 4.99 -8.45
CA LEU A 157 -3.13 3.60 -8.93
C LEU A 157 -2.45 3.56 -10.30
N ARG A 158 -2.88 4.38 -11.27
CA ARG A 158 -2.24 4.45 -12.60
C ARG A 158 -0.75 4.78 -12.51
N HIS A 159 -0.37 5.78 -11.72
CA HIS A 159 1.05 6.09 -11.49
C HIS A 159 1.81 4.90 -10.91
N THR A 160 1.21 4.19 -9.95
CA THR A 160 1.82 2.99 -9.36
C THR A 160 2.01 1.89 -10.41
N LEU A 161 0.99 1.61 -11.22
CA LEU A 161 1.08 0.58 -12.26
C LEU A 161 2.14 0.92 -13.31
N ASN A 162 2.22 2.19 -13.72
CA ASN A 162 3.25 2.64 -14.66
C ASN A 162 4.66 2.57 -14.05
N TRP A 163 4.79 2.92 -12.76
CA TRP A 163 6.05 2.78 -12.05
C TRP A 163 6.50 1.31 -11.99
N ILE A 164 5.59 0.39 -11.61
CA ILE A 164 5.87 -1.05 -11.59
C ILE A 164 6.33 -1.53 -12.97
N ASP A 165 5.61 -1.15 -14.04
CA ASP A 165 5.96 -1.55 -15.40
C ASP A 165 7.35 -1.03 -15.82
N THR A 166 7.67 0.22 -15.46
CA THR A 166 8.97 0.83 -15.74
C THR A 166 10.10 0.08 -15.06
N GLN A 167 9.95 -0.28 -13.79
CA GLN A 167 10.95 -1.06 -13.05
C GLN A 167 11.14 -2.45 -13.67
N MET A 168 10.05 -3.13 -14.01
CA MET A 168 10.11 -4.46 -14.63
C MET A 168 10.74 -4.44 -16.02
N ASN A 169 10.49 -3.40 -16.82
CA ASN A 169 11.13 -3.20 -18.12
C ASN A 169 12.63 -2.93 -18.00
N GLN A 170 13.09 -2.35 -16.88
CA GLN A 170 14.50 -2.21 -16.50
C GLN A 170 15.07 -3.50 -15.87
N SER A 171 14.41 -4.64 -16.09
CA SER A 171 14.79 -5.96 -15.60
C SER A 171 14.79 -6.16 -14.08
N ARG A 172 14.27 -5.21 -13.30
CA ARG A 172 14.20 -5.29 -11.84
C ARG A 172 12.99 -6.11 -11.39
N ALA A 173 13.15 -6.92 -10.35
CA ALA A 173 12.00 -7.54 -9.69
C ALA A 173 11.34 -6.57 -8.71
N VAL A 174 10.00 -6.57 -8.72
CA VAL A 174 9.17 -5.68 -7.92
C VAL A 174 8.45 -6.46 -6.83
N VAL A 175 8.55 -6.00 -5.59
CA VAL A 175 7.73 -6.49 -4.47
C VAL A 175 6.71 -5.43 -4.06
N VAL A 176 5.44 -5.84 -3.98
CA VAL A 176 4.34 -5.01 -3.49
C VAL A 176 3.93 -5.50 -2.10
N HIS A 177 4.05 -4.66 -1.08
CA HIS A 177 3.74 -5.03 0.28
C HIS A 177 2.67 -4.15 0.93
N CYS A 178 1.99 -4.72 1.93
CA CYS A 178 1.15 -3.96 2.85
C CYS A 178 1.45 -4.40 4.30
N ALA A 179 0.49 -4.33 5.22
CA ALA A 179 0.71 -4.81 6.59
C ALA A 179 0.87 -6.35 6.65
N LEU A 180 -0.16 -7.08 6.20
CA LEU A 180 -0.23 -8.55 6.24
C LEU A 180 -0.05 -9.21 4.86
N GLY A 181 0.03 -8.42 3.79
CA GLY A 181 0.13 -8.96 2.42
C GLY A 181 -1.15 -9.62 1.89
N ARG A 182 -2.34 -9.25 2.42
CA ARG A 182 -3.61 -9.95 2.10
C ARG A 182 -4.60 -9.15 1.26
N GLY A 183 -4.70 -7.84 1.51
CA GLY A 183 -5.73 -6.98 0.90
C GLY A 183 -5.16 -5.93 -0.04
N ARG A 184 -4.53 -4.89 0.52
CA ARG A 184 -4.05 -3.71 -0.22
C ARG A 184 -2.99 -4.02 -1.29
N SER A 185 -1.97 -4.81 -0.95
CA SER A 185 -0.94 -5.23 -1.91
C SER A 185 -1.53 -6.11 -3.01
N VAL A 186 -2.35 -7.09 -2.64
CA VAL A 186 -3.09 -7.95 -3.57
C VAL A 186 -3.97 -7.13 -4.50
N PHE A 187 -4.65 -6.09 -4.00
CA PHE A 187 -5.45 -5.18 -4.84
C PHE A 187 -4.61 -4.54 -5.95
N VAL A 188 -3.43 -4.01 -5.62
CA VAL A 188 -2.52 -3.37 -6.60
C VAL A 188 -1.99 -4.40 -7.60
N VAL A 189 -1.57 -5.58 -7.13
CA VAL A 189 -1.09 -6.67 -7.98
C VAL A 189 -2.17 -7.17 -8.94
N VAL A 190 -3.40 -7.38 -8.45
CA VAL A 190 -4.54 -7.75 -9.30
C VAL A 190 -4.79 -6.67 -10.35
N ALA A 191 -4.78 -5.40 -9.97
CA ALA A 191 -4.95 -4.30 -10.91
C ALA A 191 -3.82 -4.26 -11.98
N TYR A 192 -2.59 -4.59 -11.60
CA TYR A 192 -1.45 -4.71 -12.53
C TYR A 192 -1.62 -5.88 -13.49
N LEU A 193 -1.95 -7.07 -13.00
CA LEU A 193 -2.11 -8.26 -13.85
C LEU A 193 -3.29 -8.13 -14.83
N LEU A 194 -4.41 -7.55 -14.38
CA LEU A 194 -5.54 -7.19 -15.26
C LEU A 194 -5.14 -6.12 -16.29
N ALA A 195 -4.19 -5.26 -15.95
CA ALA A 195 -3.68 -4.27 -16.89
C ALA A 195 -2.85 -4.87 -18.02
N LYS A 196 -2.10 -5.93 -17.73
CA LYS A 196 -1.27 -6.65 -18.71
C LYS A 196 -2.07 -7.69 -19.50
N ASN A 197 -3.13 -8.25 -18.89
CA ASN A 197 -3.95 -9.30 -19.50
C ASN A 197 -5.45 -8.90 -19.48
N PRO A 198 -5.91 -8.12 -20.47
CA PRO A 198 -7.28 -7.58 -20.50
C PRO A 198 -8.39 -8.63 -20.64
N SER A 199 -8.04 -9.84 -21.06
CA SER A 199 -8.96 -10.97 -21.20
C SER A 199 -9.35 -11.60 -19.86
N LEU A 200 -8.54 -11.40 -18.81
CA LEU A 200 -8.77 -12.05 -17.51
C LEU A 200 -9.82 -11.30 -16.67
N SER A 201 -10.60 -12.07 -15.92
CA SER A 201 -11.47 -11.55 -14.86
C SER A 201 -10.71 -11.35 -13.55
N VAL A 202 -11.27 -10.53 -12.65
CA VAL A 202 -10.72 -10.33 -11.30
C VAL A 202 -10.61 -11.66 -10.56
N GLU A 203 -11.60 -12.53 -10.72
CA GLU A 203 -11.68 -13.85 -10.10
C GLU A 203 -10.59 -14.80 -10.62
N GLN A 204 -10.30 -14.78 -11.92
CA GLN A 204 -9.23 -15.59 -12.51
C GLN A 204 -7.86 -15.16 -11.99
N VAL A 205 -7.58 -13.85 -11.98
CA VAL A 205 -6.31 -13.32 -11.46
C VAL A 205 -6.17 -13.59 -9.97
N LEU A 206 -7.25 -13.42 -9.19
CA LEU A 206 -7.21 -13.70 -7.76
C LEU A 206 -6.99 -15.19 -7.48
N LYS A 207 -7.55 -16.08 -8.31
CA LYS A 207 -7.30 -17.53 -8.22
C LYS A 207 -5.81 -17.84 -8.44
N GLN A 208 -5.20 -17.30 -9.49
CA GLN A 208 -3.76 -17.46 -9.75
C GLN A 208 -2.90 -16.99 -8.57
N ILE A 209 -3.25 -15.87 -7.95
CA ILE A 209 -2.54 -15.39 -6.76
C ILE A 209 -2.77 -16.32 -5.56
N ASN A 210 -4.00 -16.82 -5.38
CA ASN A 210 -4.35 -17.72 -4.27
C ASN A 210 -3.65 -19.08 -4.35
N ASP A 211 -3.36 -19.57 -5.56
CA ASP A 211 -2.61 -20.80 -5.77
C ASP A 211 -1.18 -20.71 -5.19
N VAL A 212 -0.62 -19.50 -5.11
CA VAL A 212 0.65 -19.22 -4.42
C VAL A 212 0.42 -18.76 -2.98
N ARG A 213 -0.56 -17.87 -2.75
CA ARG A 213 -0.83 -17.19 -1.49
C ARG A 213 -2.30 -17.34 -1.09
N ASN A 214 -2.65 -18.44 -0.43
CA ASN A 214 -4.03 -18.73 -0.01
C ASN A 214 -4.66 -17.69 0.94
N THR A 215 -3.86 -16.84 1.59
CA THR A 215 -4.33 -15.75 2.46
C THR A 215 -4.72 -14.47 1.71
N ALA A 216 -4.51 -14.42 0.39
CA ALA A 216 -4.88 -13.27 -0.43
C ALA A 216 -6.41 -13.12 -0.51
N LYS A 217 -6.93 -12.01 0.02
CA LYS A 217 -8.38 -11.78 0.09
C LYS A 217 -8.71 -10.31 -0.11
N LEU A 218 -9.37 -10.04 -1.23
CA LEU A 218 -9.96 -8.73 -1.51
C LEU A 218 -11.28 -8.58 -0.76
N ASN A 219 -11.48 -7.42 -0.15
CA ASN A 219 -12.78 -7.04 0.38
C ASN A 219 -13.74 -6.60 -0.75
N ASN A 220 -15.02 -6.41 -0.41
CA ASN A 220 -16.05 -6.04 -1.39
C ASN A 220 -15.73 -4.73 -2.13
N LEU A 221 -15.16 -3.73 -1.45
CA LEU A 221 -14.77 -2.46 -2.05
C LEU A 221 -13.65 -2.64 -3.08
N GLN A 222 -12.58 -3.35 -2.70
CA GLN A 222 -11.43 -3.67 -3.53
C GLN A 222 -11.84 -4.48 -4.76
N ARG A 223 -12.67 -5.52 -4.58
CA ARG A 223 -13.22 -6.32 -5.68
C ARG A 223 -14.04 -5.47 -6.64
N ARG A 224 -14.99 -4.68 -6.14
CA ARG A 224 -15.82 -3.78 -6.96
C ARG A 224 -14.97 -2.79 -7.75
N LYS A 225 -13.92 -2.23 -7.14
CA LYS A 225 -13.03 -1.29 -7.81
C LYS A 225 -12.19 -1.96 -8.90
N ASN A 226 -11.65 -3.16 -8.65
CA ASN A 226 -10.96 -3.94 -9.67
C ASN A 226 -11.87 -4.36 -10.83
N ASN A 227 -13.12 -4.74 -10.55
CA ASN A 227 -14.10 -5.03 -11.60
C ASN A 227 -14.36 -3.81 -12.48
N LYS A 228 -14.56 -2.62 -11.88
CA LYS A 228 -14.67 -1.38 -12.64
C LYS A 228 -13.44 -1.13 -13.51
N ILE A 229 -12.23 -1.32 -12.98
CA ILE A 229 -10.97 -1.15 -13.74
C ILE A 229 -10.91 -2.11 -14.95
N ALA A 230 -11.33 -3.37 -14.77
CA ALA A 230 -11.39 -4.35 -15.84
C ALA A 230 -12.42 -3.95 -16.93
N THR A 231 -13.58 -3.45 -16.53
CA THR A 231 -14.63 -2.99 -17.48
C THR A 231 -14.17 -1.78 -18.29
N TYR A 232 -13.55 -0.78 -17.64
CA TYR A 232 -13.07 0.44 -18.32
C TYR A 232 -12.00 0.17 -19.38
N LYS A 233 -11.31 -0.98 -19.34
CA LYS A 233 -10.29 -1.37 -20.32
C LYS A 233 -10.83 -2.11 -21.53
N LYS A 234 -12.03 -2.68 -21.45
CA LYS A 234 -12.76 -3.19 -22.61
C LYS A 234 -13.35 -2.06 -23.49
N ALA A 235 -13.37 -0.83 -22.98
CA ALA A 235 -13.64 0.37 -23.75
C ALA A 235 -12.34 0.94 -24.35
N PRO A 236 -12.32 1.39 -25.63
CA PRO A 236 -11.10 1.69 -26.41
C PRO A 236 -10.23 2.87 -25.92
N ARG A 237 -10.45 3.43 -24.72
CA ARG A 237 -9.77 4.64 -24.21
C ARG A 237 -8.71 4.43 -23.11
N LEU A 238 -8.47 3.20 -22.65
CA LEU A 238 -7.48 2.92 -21.59
C LEU A 238 -6.34 1.97 -21.97
N VAL A 239 -6.35 1.49 -23.22
CA VAL A 239 -5.30 0.64 -23.78
C VAL A 239 -4.01 1.46 -24.04
N ASN A 240 -4.13 2.77 -24.26
CA ASN A 240 -3.02 3.66 -24.62
C ASN A 240 -2.19 4.23 -23.45
N VAL A 241 -2.16 3.62 -22.26
CA VAL A 241 -1.27 4.12 -21.18
C VAL A 241 -0.27 3.08 -20.69
N VAL A 242 -0.59 1.78 -20.82
CA VAL A 242 0.41 0.72 -20.56
C VAL A 242 1.13 0.31 -21.86
N LEU A 243 0.49 0.47 -23.04
CA LEU A 243 1.09 0.11 -24.33
C LEU A 243 1.70 1.30 -25.08
N PHE A 244 1.16 2.51 -24.95
CA PHE A 244 1.61 3.69 -25.72
C PHE A 244 2.97 4.22 -25.25
N TYR A 245 3.39 3.90 -24.02
CA TYR A 245 4.70 4.26 -23.51
C TYR A 245 5.84 3.37 -23.99
N ARG A 246 5.53 2.28 -24.72
CA ARG A 246 6.56 1.47 -25.39
C ARG A 246 7.21 2.21 -26.58
N HIS A 247 6.64 3.34 -27.02
CA HIS A 247 7.17 4.14 -28.13
C HIS A 247 7.68 5.55 -27.75
N CYS A 248 7.15 6.19 -26.69
CA CYS A 248 7.53 7.58 -26.38
C CYS A 248 8.62 7.78 -25.31
N VAL A 249 8.91 6.82 -24.43
CA VAL A 249 9.87 7.05 -23.31
C VAL A 249 11.35 6.91 -23.69
N TYR A 250 11.67 6.39 -24.88
CA TYR A 250 13.07 6.43 -25.36
C TYR A 250 13.57 7.85 -25.68
N ARG A 251 12.72 8.89 -25.63
CA ARG A 251 13.10 10.27 -26.00
C ARG A 251 13.05 11.30 -24.87
N TYR A 252 12.70 10.91 -23.64
CA TYR A 252 12.43 11.86 -22.55
C TYR A 252 13.53 11.94 -21.47
N PHE A 253 14.73 11.42 -21.77
CA PHE A 253 15.91 11.51 -20.88
C PHE A 253 17.06 12.36 -21.47
N ASP A 254 16.77 13.27 -22.41
CA ASP A 254 17.74 14.27 -22.85
C ASP A 254 17.22 15.69 -22.57
N ILE A 255 17.91 16.35 -21.66
CA ILE A 255 17.56 17.66 -21.08
C ILE A 255 18.11 18.74 -22.01
N SER A 256 17.38 19.12 -23.05
CA SER A 256 17.78 20.30 -23.87
C SER A 256 16.76 20.86 -24.87
N SER A 257 15.45 20.53 -24.84
CA SER A 257 14.54 21.08 -25.87
C SER A 257 13.08 21.22 -25.40
N PHE A 258 12.74 22.36 -24.80
CA PHE A 258 11.43 22.65 -24.20
C PHE A 258 10.40 23.31 -25.15
N SER A 259 10.58 23.30 -26.47
CA SER A 259 9.85 24.25 -27.34
C SER A 259 8.87 23.69 -28.39
N ILE A 260 8.37 22.44 -28.31
CA ILE A 260 7.55 21.88 -29.42
C ILE A 260 6.13 21.37 -29.04
N CYS A 261 5.73 21.32 -27.77
CA CYS A 261 4.37 20.87 -27.41
C CYS A 261 3.31 22.00 -27.38
N LYS A 262 3.10 22.72 -28.50
CA LYS A 262 1.97 23.67 -28.63
C LYS A 262 1.07 23.47 -29.87
N ALA A 263 1.27 22.42 -30.68
CA ALA A 263 0.58 22.31 -31.98
C ALA A 263 -0.36 21.09 -32.15
N ALA A 264 -0.94 20.54 -31.07
CA ALA A 264 -1.86 19.39 -31.20
C ALA A 264 -3.15 19.53 -30.36
N THR A 265 -3.69 20.75 -30.33
CA THR A 265 -5.08 21.03 -29.92
C THR A 265 -5.65 22.06 -30.87
N GLN A 266 -5.90 21.63 -32.11
CA GLN A 266 -6.97 22.12 -32.97
C GLN A 266 -7.63 20.90 -33.61
#